data_AF-A0A7W1QNK6-F1
#
_entry.id   AF-A0A7W1QNK6-F1
#
_cell.length_a   1.000
_cell.length_b   1.000
_cell.length_c   1.000
_cell.angle_alpha   90.00
_cell.angle_beta   90.00
_cell.angle_gamma   90.00
#
_symmetry.space_group_name_H-M   'P 1'
#
loop_
_entity.id
_entity.type
_entity.pdbx_description
1 polymer ?
#
loop_
_entity_poly.entity_id
_entity_poly.type
_entity_poly.pdbx_seq_one_letter_code
_entity_poly.pdbx_strand_id
1 'polypeptide(L)'
;MMGSDLWRRFQEYLLSYDDLGFTIDVSRMRFADNFFKGMEARAQAAFAAMRELEAGAIANPDEKRMVGHYWLRAPELTPNEQLRTEITETNKQIKQFAADVHSGKIASATGKPFRQLLSIGIGGSALGPQFVADALGGADDPLKIFFLDNTDPDGFDRVFAQLGDAWATTLVVVISKSGGTKETRNGMLETAARYKQRGLEFGQHAVAVTGDGSELDRYATEHGWLARFPMFDWIGGRTSVMSAVGLLSAALQGIDIDSFLAGAAAMDRHTRVPEMKSNAAMLLALMWHY
;
A
#
# COMPACT_ATOMS: atom_id res chain seq x y z
N MET A 1 17.93 -24.99 -28.29
CA MET A 1 16.57 -25.41 -28.67
C MET A 1 16.38 -25.10 -30.14
N MET A 2 15.92 -26.05 -30.95
CA MET A 2 15.49 -25.77 -32.32
C MET A 2 14.20 -24.92 -32.27
N GLY A 3 13.89 -24.17 -33.33
CA GLY A 3 12.72 -23.27 -33.36
C GLY A 3 11.38 -23.96 -33.07
N SER A 4 11.22 -25.22 -33.47
CA SER A 4 10.02 -26.04 -33.22
C SER A 4 9.84 -26.42 -31.74
N ASP A 5 10.93 -26.57 -30.98
CA ASP A 5 10.86 -26.94 -29.56
C ASP A 5 10.52 -25.73 -28.70
N LEU A 6 11.02 -24.54 -29.07
CA LEU A 6 10.68 -23.31 -28.38
C LEU A 6 9.20 -22.93 -28.57
N TRP A 7 8.64 -23.11 -29.77
CA TRP A 7 7.21 -22.88 -30.01
C TRP A 7 6.32 -23.76 -29.13
N ARG A 8 6.65 -25.05 -29.04
CA ARG A 8 5.91 -25.98 -28.17
C ARG A 8 5.99 -25.58 -26.70
N ARG A 9 7.19 -25.18 -26.22
CA ARG A 9 7.36 -24.67 -24.86
C ARG A 9 6.58 -23.38 -24.62
N PHE A 10 6.54 -22.48 -25.60
CA PHE A 10 5.71 -21.27 -25.52
C PHE A 10 4.23 -21.63 -25.34
N GLN A 11 3.69 -22.54 -26.17
CA GLN A 11 2.30 -22.98 -26.03
C GLN A 11 2.01 -23.67 -24.68
N GLU A 12 2.99 -24.35 -24.09
CA GLU A 12 2.85 -25.06 -22.81
C GLU A 12 3.00 -24.15 -21.58
N TYR A 13 3.81 -23.09 -21.68
CA TYR A 13 4.25 -22.26 -20.55
C TYR A 13 3.89 -20.79 -20.67
N LEU A 14 3.10 -20.41 -21.68
CA LEU A 14 2.39 -19.14 -21.70
C LEU A 14 1.16 -19.24 -20.80
N LEU A 15 1.14 -18.41 -19.76
CA LEU A 15 -0.02 -18.25 -18.89
C LEU A 15 -0.70 -16.93 -19.21
N SER A 16 -2.01 -16.96 -19.49
CA SER A 16 -2.84 -15.77 -19.69
C SER A 16 -4.02 -15.78 -18.70
N TYR A 17 -4.25 -14.63 -18.07
CA TYR A 17 -5.47 -14.32 -17.33
C TYR A 17 -6.22 -13.25 -18.13
N ASP A 18 -7.10 -13.70 -19.03
CA ASP A 18 -7.80 -12.82 -19.97
C ASP A 18 -8.71 -11.82 -19.26
N ASP A 19 -9.27 -12.19 -18.09
CA ASP A 19 -10.07 -11.32 -17.22
C ASP A 19 -9.25 -10.18 -16.59
N LEU A 20 -7.93 -10.32 -16.54
CA LEU A 20 -7.00 -9.31 -16.00
C LEU A 20 -6.12 -8.65 -17.07
N GLY A 21 -6.19 -9.10 -18.33
CA GLY A 21 -5.26 -8.66 -19.38
C GLY A 21 -3.80 -8.95 -19.00
N PHE A 22 -3.54 -10.01 -18.24
CA PHE A 22 -2.24 -10.33 -17.67
C PHE A 22 -1.65 -11.59 -18.32
N THR A 23 -0.37 -11.55 -18.66
CA THR A 23 0.31 -12.69 -19.29
C THR A 23 1.72 -12.87 -18.75
N ILE A 24 2.11 -14.12 -18.52
CA ILE A 24 3.49 -14.51 -18.21
C ILE A 24 3.94 -15.54 -19.25
N ASP A 25 5.10 -15.30 -19.85
CA ASP A 25 5.81 -16.28 -20.67
C ASP A 25 7.10 -16.73 -19.96
N VAL A 26 7.12 -17.98 -19.48
CA VAL A 26 8.35 -18.58 -18.90
C VAL A 26 9.09 -19.50 -19.87
N SER A 27 8.65 -19.62 -21.12
CA SER A 27 9.18 -20.60 -22.09
C SER A 27 10.67 -20.44 -22.39
N ARG A 28 11.19 -19.22 -22.23
CA ARG A 28 12.60 -18.85 -22.45
C ARG A 28 13.50 -19.07 -21.23
N MET A 29 12.94 -19.45 -20.10
CA MET A 29 13.71 -19.87 -18.92
C MET A 29 14.35 -21.23 -19.20
N ARG A 30 15.56 -21.44 -18.67
CA ARG A 30 16.42 -22.59 -19.01
C ARG A 30 16.09 -23.87 -18.23
N PHE A 31 14.91 -23.97 -17.63
CA PHE A 31 14.53 -25.15 -16.84
C PHE A 31 14.45 -26.42 -17.67
N ALA A 32 14.91 -27.53 -17.07
CA ALA A 32 14.85 -28.86 -17.66
C ALA A 32 13.39 -29.34 -17.79
N ASP A 33 13.10 -30.19 -18.78
CA ASP A 33 11.73 -30.66 -19.05
C ASP A 33 11.08 -31.42 -17.86
N ASN A 34 11.89 -32.03 -16.99
CA ASN A 34 11.43 -32.71 -15.79
C ASN A 34 11.35 -31.81 -14.54
N PHE A 35 11.68 -30.52 -14.65
CA PHE A 35 11.78 -29.61 -13.51
C PHE A 35 10.47 -29.50 -12.73
N PHE A 36 9.36 -29.24 -13.42
CA PHE A 36 8.03 -29.14 -12.80
C PHE A 36 7.64 -30.42 -12.08
N LYS A 37 7.90 -31.58 -12.69
CA LYS A 37 7.66 -32.90 -12.07
C LYS A 37 8.49 -33.08 -10.79
N GLY A 38 9.75 -32.62 -10.79
CA GLY A 38 10.61 -32.65 -9.61
C GLY A 38 10.17 -31.70 -8.49
N MET A 39 9.42 -30.64 -8.83
CA MET A 39 8.97 -29.61 -7.89
C MET A 39 7.56 -29.84 -7.34
N GLU A 40 6.80 -30.80 -7.87
CA GLU A 40 5.40 -31.06 -7.50
C GLU A 40 5.18 -31.10 -5.98
N ALA A 41 5.94 -31.93 -5.25
CA ALA A 41 5.78 -32.06 -3.80
C ALA A 41 6.04 -30.75 -3.05
N ARG A 42 7.03 -29.96 -3.50
CA ARG A 42 7.35 -28.65 -2.91
C ARG A 42 6.29 -27.60 -3.24
N ALA A 43 5.77 -27.61 -4.47
CA ALA A 43 4.69 -26.72 -4.88
C ALA A 43 3.41 -26.99 -4.09
N GLN A 44 3.02 -28.26 -3.92
CA GLN A 44 1.85 -28.62 -3.11
C GLN A 44 2.01 -28.24 -1.64
N ALA A 45 3.22 -28.43 -1.08
CA ALA A 45 3.52 -27.96 0.28
C ALA A 45 3.41 -26.43 0.40
N ALA A 46 3.91 -25.67 -0.60
CA ALA A 46 3.78 -24.21 -0.62
C ALA A 46 2.32 -23.76 -0.72
N PHE A 47 1.49 -24.41 -1.55
CA PHE A 47 0.05 -24.12 -1.62
C PHE A 47 -0.65 -24.42 -0.29
N ALA A 48 -0.29 -25.50 0.40
CA ALA A 48 -0.82 -25.79 1.73
C ALA A 48 -0.43 -24.70 2.75
N ALA A 49 0.85 -24.32 2.79
CA ALA A 49 1.34 -23.26 3.67
C ALA A 49 0.64 -21.91 3.40
N MET A 50 0.38 -21.58 2.14
CA MET A 50 -0.38 -20.37 1.78
C MET A 50 -1.83 -20.41 2.29
N ARG A 51 -2.52 -21.56 2.22
CA ARG A 51 -3.86 -21.69 2.80
C ARG A 51 -3.86 -21.53 4.31
N GLU A 52 -2.88 -22.12 5.00
CA GLU A 52 -2.73 -21.96 6.45
C GLU A 52 -2.44 -20.50 6.83
N LEU A 53 -1.57 -19.83 6.08
CA LEU A 53 -1.25 -18.42 6.24
C LEU A 53 -2.51 -17.54 6.15
N GLU A 54 -3.29 -17.71 5.08
CA GLU A 54 -4.51 -16.92 4.85
C GLU A 54 -5.65 -17.26 5.80
N ALA A 55 -5.68 -18.48 6.35
CA ALA A 55 -6.57 -18.86 7.44
C ALA A 55 -6.20 -18.24 8.80
N GLY A 56 -5.09 -17.49 8.87
CA GLY A 56 -4.67 -16.76 10.07
C GLY A 56 -3.65 -17.50 10.93
N ALA A 57 -2.88 -18.44 10.39
CA ALA A 57 -1.78 -19.03 11.11
C ALA A 57 -0.75 -17.97 11.56
N ILE A 58 -0.14 -18.18 12.73
CA ILE A 58 0.99 -17.36 13.18
C ILE A 58 2.20 -17.72 12.33
N ALA A 59 2.50 -16.87 11.35
CA ALA A 59 3.60 -17.07 10.42
C ALA A 59 4.84 -16.24 10.74
N ASN A 60 4.71 -15.23 11.62
CA ASN A 60 5.86 -14.54 12.20
C ASN A 60 6.05 -15.04 13.65
N PRO A 61 6.89 -16.07 13.88
CA PRO A 61 7.06 -16.68 15.20
C PRO A 61 7.75 -15.74 16.20
N ASP A 62 8.65 -14.88 15.74
CA ASP A 62 9.40 -13.95 16.59
C ASP A 62 8.47 -12.88 17.18
N GLU A 63 7.55 -12.35 16.36
CA GLU A 63 6.59 -11.34 16.80
C GLU A 63 5.23 -11.92 17.22
N LYS A 64 5.03 -13.24 17.07
CA LYS A 64 3.76 -13.94 17.31
C LYS A 64 2.56 -13.31 16.58
N ARG A 65 2.77 -12.93 15.31
CA ARG A 65 1.78 -12.22 14.49
C ARG A 65 1.29 -13.03 13.30
N MET A 66 0.04 -12.77 12.93
CA MET A 66 -0.54 -13.15 11.64
C MET A 66 0.03 -12.29 10.52
N VAL A 67 -0.08 -12.77 9.28
CA VAL A 67 0.27 -12.01 8.06
C VAL A 67 -0.99 -11.83 7.21
N GLY A 68 -1.69 -10.71 7.42
CA GLY A 68 -3.08 -10.54 6.97
C GLY A 68 -3.32 -9.66 5.74
N HIS A 69 -2.27 -9.24 5.03
CA HIS A 69 -2.40 -8.28 3.93
C HIS A 69 -3.32 -8.72 2.77
N TYR A 70 -3.58 -10.02 2.61
CA TYR A 70 -4.58 -10.56 1.67
C TYR A 70 -6.01 -10.17 2.05
N TRP A 71 -6.31 -10.06 3.34
CA TRP A 71 -7.65 -9.69 3.82
C TRP A 71 -8.01 -8.25 3.49
N LEU A 72 -7.02 -7.37 3.30
CA LEU A 72 -7.26 -5.97 2.91
C LEU A 72 -8.03 -5.84 1.59
N ARG A 73 -7.86 -6.83 0.70
CA ARG A 73 -8.47 -6.93 -0.63
C ARG A 73 -9.52 -8.04 -0.74
N ALA A 74 -9.66 -8.85 0.30
CA ALA A 74 -10.66 -9.91 0.41
C ALA A 74 -11.13 -10.02 1.89
N PRO A 75 -11.77 -8.98 2.44
CA PRO A 75 -12.16 -8.93 3.86
C PRO A 75 -13.14 -10.05 4.22
N GLU A 76 -13.76 -10.68 3.23
CA GLU A 76 -14.63 -11.82 3.41
C GLU A 76 -13.93 -13.11 3.85
N LEU A 77 -12.62 -13.16 3.68
CA LEU A 77 -11.78 -14.30 4.06
C LEU A 77 -11.07 -14.10 5.41
N THR A 78 -11.41 -13.06 6.16
CA THR A 78 -10.81 -12.85 7.48
C THR A 78 -11.11 -14.00 8.45
N PRO A 79 -10.18 -14.34 9.36
CA PRO A 79 -10.41 -15.37 10.37
C PRO A 79 -11.55 -15.06 11.36
N ASN A 80 -11.94 -13.79 11.49
CA ASN A 80 -13.00 -13.36 12.39
C ASN A 80 -13.68 -12.07 11.90
N GLU A 81 -14.84 -11.76 12.49
CA GLU A 81 -15.67 -10.61 12.13
C GLU A 81 -15.09 -9.26 12.56
N GLN A 82 -14.29 -9.24 13.63
CA GLN A 82 -13.62 -8.03 14.08
C GLN A 82 -12.66 -7.51 13.01
N LEU A 83 -11.80 -8.38 12.47
CA LEU A 83 -10.87 -8.02 11.39
C LEU A 83 -11.60 -7.57 10.12
N ARG A 84 -12.73 -8.21 9.78
CA ARG A 84 -13.57 -7.80 8.66
C ARG A 84 -14.05 -6.36 8.86
N THR A 85 -14.61 -6.08 10.04
CA THR A 85 -15.15 -4.77 10.42
C THR A 85 -14.06 -3.70 10.43
N GLU A 86 -12.89 -4.01 11.00
CA GLU A 86 -11.72 -3.13 11.02
C GLU A 86 -11.33 -2.69 9.61
N ILE A 87 -11.30 -3.61 8.64
CA ILE A 87 -10.95 -3.33 7.25
C ILE A 87 -12.06 -2.53 6.56
N THR A 88 -13.31 -2.98 6.64
CA THR A 88 -14.43 -2.40 5.90
C THR A 88 -14.77 -0.99 6.39
N GLU A 89 -14.76 -0.75 7.70
CA GLU A 89 -14.97 0.58 8.25
C GLU A 89 -13.79 1.52 7.96
N THR A 90 -12.55 1.04 7.98
CA THR A 90 -11.39 1.86 7.57
C THR A 90 -11.53 2.32 6.11
N ASN A 91 -11.89 1.41 5.20
CA ASN A 91 -12.08 1.77 3.79
C ASN A 91 -13.23 2.78 3.60
N LYS A 92 -14.33 2.62 4.34
CA LYS A 92 -15.45 3.57 4.33
C LYS A 92 -15.04 4.94 4.87
N GLN A 93 -14.28 4.99 5.97
CA GLN A 93 -13.77 6.23 6.55
C GLN A 93 -12.83 6.95 5.58
N ILE A 94 -11.94 6.23 4.89
CA ILE A 94 -11.04 6.80 3.88
C ILE A 94 -11.84 7.43 2.74
N LYS A 95 -12.82 6.70 2.18
CA LYS A 95 -13.65 7.23 1.08
C LYS A 95 -14.43 8.46 1.50
N GLN A 96 -15.03 8.44 2.70
CA GLN A 96 -15.77 9.59 3.22
C GLN A 96 -14.84 10.78 3.46
N PHE A 97 -13.67 10.57 4.04
CA PHE A 97 -12.70 11.63 4.29
C PHE A 97 -12.20 12.26 2.99
N ALA A 98 -11.85 11.45 1.98
CA ALA A 98 -11.45 11.94 0.67
C ALA A 98 -12.57 12.76 0.01
N ALA A 99 -13.80 12.27 0.03
CA ALA A 99 -14.96 13.01 -0.50
C ALA A 99 -15.22 14.34 0.24
N ASP A 100 -15.06 14.35 1.57
CA ASP A 100 -15.20 15.57 2.39
C ASP A 100 -14.07 16.58 2.10
N VAL A 101 -12.85 16.12 1.82
CA VAL A 101 -11.73 16.97 1.38
C VAL A 101 -11.97 17.52 -0.03
N HIS A 102 -12.37 16.67 -0.99
CA HIS A 102 -12.62 17.07 -2.39
C HIS A 102 -13.77 18.06 -2.51
N SER A 103 -14.83 17.90 -1.72
CA SER A 103 -15.97 18.82 -1.68
C SER A 103 -15.67 20.13 -0.93
N GLY A 104 -14.55 20.20 -0.20
CA GLY A 104 -14.20 21.36 0.63
C GLY A 104 -14.96 21.43 1.97
N LYS A 105 -15.71 20.38 2.34
CA LYS A 105 -16.30 20.26 3.69
C LYS A 105 -15.21 20.18 4.76
N ILE A 106 -14.14 19.45 4.47
CA ILE A 106 -12.88 19.54 5.21
C ILE A 106 -11.96 20.47 4.40
N ALA A 107 -11.80 21.69 4.90
CA ALA A 107 -10.99 22.73 4.28
C ALA A 107 -9.77 23.06 5.13
N SER A 108 -8.82 23.78 4.54
CA SER A 108 -7.64 24.24 5.25
C SER A 108 -7.97 25.31 6.30
N ALA A 109 -6.99 25.66 7.14
CA ALA A 109 -7.11 26.74 8.13
C ALA A 109 -7.59 28.09 7.54
N THR A 110 -7.42 28.28 6.22
CA THR A 110 -7.85 29.51 5.51
C THR A 110 -9.24 29.41 4.88
N GLY A 111 -9.95 28.30 5.10
CA GLY A 111 -11.25 28.01 4.47
C GLY A 111 -11.14 27.62 2.99
N LYS A 112 -9.94 27.50 2.44
CA LYS A 112 -9.70 27.09 1.05
C LYS A 112 -9.64 25.56 0.94
N PRO A 113 -10.05 24.97 -0.19
CA PRO A 113 -9.90 23.54 -0.42
C PRO A 113 -8.42 23.15 -0.49
N PHE A 114 -8.11 21.93 -0.03
CA PHE A 114 -6.79 21.35 -0.22
C PHE A 114 -6.54 21.06 -1.71
N ARG A 115 -5.31 21.30 -2.16
CA ARG A 115 -4.86 21.11 -3.54
C ARG A 115 -3.54 20.36 -3.64
N GLN A 116 -2.78 20.33 -2.55
CA GLN A 116 -1.54 19.57 -2.44
C GLN A 116 -1.67 18.56 -1.32
N LEU A 117 -0.95 17.46 -1.45
CA LEU A 117 -0.79 16.43 -0.45
C LEU A 117 0.70 16.24 -0.17
N LEU A 118 1.13 16.37 1.09
CA LEU A 118 2.47 16.01 1.52
C LEU A 118 2.40 14.72 2.34
N SER A 119 2.93 13.63 1.81
CA SER A 119 3.02 12.35 2.50
C SER A 119 4.39 12.22 3.18
N ILE A 120 4.40 11.95 4.48
CA ILE A 120 5.60 11.82 5.30
C ILE A 120 5.63 10.41 5.87
N GLY A 121 6.64 9.64 5.50
CA GLY A 121 6.79 8.24 5.92
C GLY A 121 8.09 7.68 5.34
N ILE A 122 8.55 6.51 5.77
CA ILE A 122 9.77 5.89 5.22
C ILE A 122 9.54 4.40 4.94
N GLY A 123 10.30 3.85 3.98
CA GLY A 123 10.25 2.44 3.61
C GLY A 123 8.86 2.03 3.15
N GLY A 124 8.25 1.05 3.83
CA GLY A 124 6.90 0.58 3.49
C GLY A 124 5.81 1.66 3.60
N SER A 125 6.02 2.66 4.45
CA SER A 125 5.11 3.80 4.63
C SER A 125 5.26 4.89 3.56
N ALA A 126 6.19 4.74 2.62
CA ALA A 126 6.43 5.70 1.54
C ALA A 126 6.45 5.04 0.16
N LEU A 127 7.19 3.94 -0.02
CA LEU A 127 7.43 3.32 -1.33
C LEU A 127 6.16 2.81 -2.01
N GLY A 128 5.23 2.21 -1.26
CA GLY A 128 3.93 1.78 -1.78
C GLY A 128 3.09 2.96 -2.29
N PRO A 129 2.83 3.96 -1.43
CA PRO A 129 2.17 5.20 -1.85
C PRO A 129 2.84 5.92 -3.04
N GLN A 130 4.18 6.00 -3.05
CA GLN A 130 4.96 6.57 -4.17
C GLN A 130 4.70 5.80 -5.47
N PHE A 131 4.78 4.47 -5.43
CA PHE A 131 4.54 3.63 -6.60
C PHE A 131 3.11 3.79 -7.15
N VAL A 132 2.10 3.81 -6.28
CA VAL A 132 0.70 4.00 -6.70
C VAL A 132 0.49 5.38 -7.32
N ALA A 133 1.05 6.43 -6.72
CA ALA A 133 0.97 7.79 -7.25
C ALA A 133 1.64 7.92 -8.63
N ASP A 134 2.83 7.33 -8.80
CA ASP A 134 3.55 7.35 -10.09
C ASP A 134 2.84 6.54 -11.17
N ALA A 135 2.34 5.34 -10.82
CA ALA A 135 1.74 4.42 -11.78
C ALA A 135 0.31 4.79 -12.19
N LEU A 136 -0.49 5.37 -11.27
CA LEU A 136 -1.92 5.60 -11.47
C LEU A 136 -2.35 7.07 -11.33
N GLY A 137 -1.48 7.93 -10.79
CA GLY A 137 -1.74 9.36 -10.69
C GLY A 137 -1.60 10.08 -12.03
N GLY A 138 -2.14 11.31 -12.09
CA GLY A 138 -2.20 12.11 -13.30
C GLY A 138 -2.11 13.61 -13.03
N ALA A 139 -2.08 14.39 -14.12
CA ALA A 139 -2.04 15.85 -14.02
C ALA A 139 -3.35 16.46 -13.46
N ASP A 140 -4.45 15.72 -13.59
CA ASP A 140 -5.80 16.16 -13.19
C ASP A 140 -6.21 15.67 -11.79
N ASP A 141 -5.28 15.06 -11.03
CA ASP A 141 -5.55 14.59 -9.67
C ASP A 141 -6.03 15.76 -8.79
N PRO A 142 -7.10 15.58 -7.97
CA PRO A 142 -7.61 16.66 -7.11
C PRO A 142 -6.57 17.23 -6.15
N LEU A 143 -5.69 16.37 -5.60
CA LEU A 143 -4.56 16.76 -4.78
C LEU A 143 -3.27 16.21 -5.40
N LYS A 144 -2.36 17.10 -5.79
CA LYS A 144 -1.03 16.69 -6.24
C LYS A 144 -0.15 16.29 -5.04
N ILE A 145 0.45 15.10 -5.10
CA ILE A 145 1.21 14.53 -3.98
C ILE A 145 2.72 14.82 -4.05
N PHE A 146 3.32 14.97 -2.88
CA PHE A 146 4.76 15.10 -2.62
C PHE A 146 5.16 14.18 -1.47
N PHE A 147 6.44 13.80 -1.39
CA PHE A 147 6.90 12.82 -0.41
C PHE A 147 8.13 13.32 0.37
N LEU A 148 8.11 13.13 1.70
CA LEU A 148 9.31 13.16 2.54
C LEU A 148 9.59 11.74 3.04
N ASP A 149 10.63 11.11 2.49
CA ASP A 149 10.95 9.70 2.73
C ASP A 149 12.36 9.41 3.24
N ASN A 150 13.10 10.45 3.58
CA ASN A 150 14.46 10.38 4.10
C ASN A 150 14.60 11.33 5.30
N THR A 151 15.82 11.53 5.79
CA THR A 151 16.10 12.51 6.87
C THR A 151 17.10 13.58 6.43
N ASP A 152 17.44 13.62 5.14
CA ASP A 152 18.39 14.57 4.58
C ASP A 152 17.73 15.96 4.48
N PRO A 153 18.25 16.99 5.19
CA PRO A 153 17.70 18.33 5.13
C PRO A 153 17.62 18.90 3.71
N ASP A 154 18.60 18.60 2.85
CA ASP A 154 18.59 19.06 1.46
C ASP A 154 17.45 18.40 0.68
N GLY A 155 17.12 17.15 1.00
CA GLY A 155 15.96 16.43 0.47
C GLY A 155 14.65 17.11 0.85
N PHE A 156 14.51 17.50 2.11
CA PHE A 156 13.33 18.22 2.59
C PHE A 156 13.20 19.59 1.92
N ASP A 157 14.28 20.35 1.83
CA ASP A 157 14.26 21.68 1.22
C ASP A 157 13.91 21.64 -0.27
N ARG A 158 14.35 20.61 -1.00
CA ARG A 158 13.92 20.40 -2.40
C ARG A 158 12.39 20.22 -2.51
N VAL A 159 11.80 19.41 -1.64
CA VAL A 159 10.33 19.17 -1.66
C VAL A 159 9.58 20.41 -1.20
N PHE A 160 10.07 21.11 -0.17
CA PHE A 160 9.49 22.36 0.31
C PHE A 160 9.55 23.47 -0.74
N ALA A 161 10.62 23.54 -1.54
CA ALA A 161 10.73 24.45 -2.67
C ALA A 161 9.72 24.13 -3.78
N GLN A 162 9.45 22.84 -4.04
CA GLN A 162 8.42 22.42 -5.00
C GLN A 162 7.01 22.78 -4.54
N LEU A 163 6.72 22.71 -3.24
CA LEU A 163 5.45 23.19 -2.68
C LEU A 163 5.28 24.71 -2.83
N GLY A 164 6.37 25.47 -2.83
CA GLY A 164 6.35 26.92 -3.02
C GLY A 164 5.45 27.63 -2.00
N ASP A 165 4.45 28.37 -2.48
CA ASP A 165 3.49 29.10 -1.65
C ASP A 165 2.23 28.30 -1.30
N ALA A 166 2.14 27.02 -1.70
CA ALA A 166 0.91 26.22 -1.58
C ALA A 166 0.63 25.67 -0.17
N TRP A 167 1.41 26.06 0.85
CA TRP A 167 1.29 25.59 2.24
C TRP A 167 -0.12 25.73 2.82
N ALA A 168 -0.77 26.87 2.59
CA ALA A 168 -2.12 27.14 3.09
C ALA A 168 -3.21 26.24 2.45
N THR A 169 -2.87 25.48 1.41
CA THR A 169 -3.75 24.52 0.73
C THR A 169 -3.11 23.13 0.63
N THR A 170 -2.11 22.85 1.46
CA THR A 170 -1.43 21.55 1.55
C THR A 170 -1.98 20.77 2.74
N LEU A 171 -2.47 19.55 2.49
CA LEU A 171 -2.80 18.55 3.48
C LEU A 171 -1.56 17.67 3.72
N VAL A 172 -1.29 17.30 4.96
CA VAL A 172 -0.15 16.49 5.36
C VAL A 172 -0.63 15.16 5.92
N VAL A 173 -0.16 14.05 5.34
CA VAL A 173 -0.41 12.70 5.84
C VAL A 173 0.89 12.19 6.47
N VAL A 174 0.88 11.94 7.78
CA VAL A 174 2.03 11.38 8.50
C VAL A 174 1.80 9.90 8.77
N ILE A 175 2.70 9.05 8.28
CA ILE A 175 2.56 7.60 8.29
C ILE A 175 3.69 6.96 9.08
N SER A 176 3.37 6.43 10.26
CA SER A 176 4.29 5.63 11.07
C SER A 176 3.48 4.73 11.99
N LYS A 177 3.74 3.41 11.98
CA LYS A 177 3.01 2.45 12.82
C LYS A 177 3.17 2.74 14.32
N SER A 178 4.40 3.00 14.76
CA SER A 178 4.74 3.24 16.16
C SER A 178 4.71 4.71 16.55
N GLY A 179 4.83 5.61 15.58
CA GLY A 179 5.11 7.04 15.79
C GLY A 179 6.55 7.36 16.19
N GLY A 180 7.35 6.34 16.52
CA GLY A 180 8.74 6.49 16.98
C GLY A 180 9.79 6.51 15.85
N THR A 181 9.38 6.26 14.60
CA THR A 181 10.27 6.26 13.42
C THR A 181 10.92 7.64 13.27
N LYS A 182 12.25 7.70 13.39
CA LYS A 182 12.97 8.97 13.53
C LYS A 182 12.87 9.82 12.26
N GLU A 183 12.97 9.19 11.11
CA GLU A 183 12.90 9.83 9.80
C GLU A 183 11.52 10.48 9.58
N THR A 184 10.43 9.71 9.77
CA THR A 184 9.06 10.24 9.71
C THR A 184 8.84 11.37 10.72
N ARG A 185 9.32 11.19 11.96
CA ARG A 185 9.16 12.19 13.02
C ARG A 185 9.91 13.47 12.70
N ASN A 186 11.13 13.39 12.17
CA ASN A 186 11.92 14.55 11.76
C ASN A 186 11.21 15.29 10.62
N GLY A 187 10.76 14.58 9.58
CA GLY A 187 9.99 15.19 8.48
C GLY A 187 8.71 15.88 8.97
N MET A 188 7.99 15.27 9.91
CA MET A 188 6.81 15.86 10.55
C MET A 188 7.15 17.14 11.32
N LEU A 189 8.20 17.13 12.15
CA LEU A 189 8.59 18.29 12.95
C LEU A 189 9.09 19.45 12.09
N GLU A 190 9.91 19.16 11.07
CA GLU A 190 10.37 20.17 10.11
C GLU A 190 9.19 20.79 9.36
N THR A 191 8.26 19.94 8.89
CA THR A 191 7.02 20.41 8.24
C THR A 191 6.21 21.29 9.19
N ALA A 192 5.93 20.84 10.42
CA ALA A 192 5.20 21.62 11.41
C ALA A 192 5.87 22.97 11.74
N ALA A 193 7.20 23.02 11.77
CA ALA A 193 7.94 24.27 11.93
C ALA A 193 7.72 25.23 10.75
N ARG A 194 7.67 24.73 9.50
CA ARG A 194 7.36 25.56 8.31
C ARG A 194 5.94 26.10 8.32
N TYR A 195 4.96 25.32 8.80
CA TYR A 195 3.58 25.79 9.04
C TYR A 195 3.55 26.89 10.09
N LYS A 196 4.20 26.69 11.23
CA LYS A 196 4.29 27.69 12.31
C LYS A 196 4.92 29.00 11.85
N GLN A 197 6.01 28.95 11.08
CA GLN A 197 6.66 30.14 10.52
C GLN A 197 5.74 30.95 9.60
N ARG A 198 4.72 30.32 9.02
CA ARG A 198 3.72 30.94 8.14
C ARG A 198 2.44 31.34 8.88
N GLY A 199 2.40 31.18 10.21
CA GLY A 199 1.20 31.43 11.01
C GLY A 199 0.06 30.46 10.74
N LEU A 200 0.36 29.24 10.29
CA LEU A 200 -0.62 28.19 10.04
C LEU A 200 -0.56 27.13 11.16
N GLU A 201 -1.72 26.71 11.64
CA GLU A 201 -1.84 25.66 12.65
C GLU A 201 -1.70 24.28 12.00
N PHE A 202 -0.62 23.55 12.32
CA PHE A 202 -0.31 22.26 11.68
C PHE A 202 -1.43 21.23 11.86
N GLY A 203 -2.09 21.16 13.02
CA GLY A 203 -3.18 20.22 13.28
C GLY A 203 -4.36 20.39 12.31
N GLN A 204 -4.63 21.61 11.84
CA GLN A 204 -5.68 21.89 10.84
C GLN A 204 -5.27 21.51 9.41
N HIS A 205 -4.08 20.95 9.25
CA HIS A 205 -3.51 20.52 7.97
C HIS A 205 -2.94 19.10 8.04
N ALA A 206 -3.11 18.37 9.15
CA ALA A 206 -2.45 17.10 9.37
C ALA A 206 -3.45 15.97 9.65
N VAL A 207 -3.13 14.79 9.13
CA VAL A 207 -3.76 13.51 9.47
C VAL A 207 -2.71 12.45 9.75
N ALA A 208 -3.05 11.48 10.59
CA ALA A 208 -2.15 10.37 10.94
C ALA A 208 -2.64 9.05 10.34
N VAL A 209 -1.71 8.22 9.88
CA VAL A 209 -1.91 6.79 9.65
C VAL A 209 -0.97 6.03 10.58
N THR A 210 -1.53 5.42 11.63
CA THR A 210 -0.73 4.95 12.77
C THR A 210 -1.45 3.86 13.57
N GLY A 211 -0.73 3.15 14.44
CA GLY A 211 -1.34 2.21 15.38
C GLY A 211 -2.11 2.92 16.50
N ASP A 212 -3.21 2.33 16.96
CA ASP A 212 -4.00 2.86 18.08
C ASP A 212 -3.13 2.97 19.35
N GLY A 213 -3.22 4.12 20.05
CA GLY A 213 -2.44 4.40 21.26
C GLY A 213 -0.93 4.61 21.05
N SER A 214 -0.44 4.55 19.81
CA SER A 214 0.96 4.83 19.46
C SER A 214 1.38 6.26 19.84
N GLU A 215 2.69 6.56 19.74
CA GLU A 215 3.19 7.92 20.01
C GLU A 215 2.58 8.96 19.07
N LEU A 216 2.45 8.63 17.78
CA LEU A 216 1.86 9.52 16.78
C LEU A 216 0.35 9.66 16.98
N ASP A 217 -0.34 8.61 17.42
CA ASP A 217 -1.78 8.64 17.68
C ASP A 217 -2.13 9.60 18.83
N ARG A 218 -1.37 9.48 19.93
CA ARG A 218 -1.48 10.39 21.08
C ARG A 218 -1.12 11.82 20.70
N TYR A 219 -0.01 12.00 19.97
CA TYR A 219 0.42 13.32 19.50
C TYR A 219 -0.65 13.99 18.62
N ALA A 220 -1.21 13.27 17.64
CA ALA A 220 -2.25 13.77 16.75
C ALA A 220 -3.53 14.15 17.51
N THR A 221 -3.89 13.36 18.53
CA THR A 221 -5.04 13.65 19.40
C THR A 221 -4.81 14.89 20.25
N GLU A 222 -3.67 14.99 20.92
CA GLU A 222 -3.30 16.13 21.78
C GLU A 222 -3.22 17.44 21.00
N HIS A 223 -2.84 17.40 19.72
CA HIS A 223 -2.66 18.57 18.86
C HIS A 223 -3.85 18.81 17.92
N GLY A 224 -4.97 18.11 18.10
CA GLY A 224 -6.21 18.36 17.36
C GLY A 224 -6.09 18.17 15.85
N TRP A 225 -5.43 17.11 15.40
CA TRP A 225 -5.31 16.80 13.98
C TRP A 225 -6.66 16.43 13.34
N LEU A 226 -6.80 16.66 12.04
CA LEU A 226 -8.07 16.51 11.31
C LEU A 226 -8.65 15.10 11.39
N ALA A 227 -7.80 14.07 11.31
CA ALA A 227 -8.21 12.67 11.33
C ALA A 227 -7.04 11.74 11.68
N ARG A 228 -7.38 10.52 12.10
CA ARG A 228 -6.45 9.42 12.39
C ARG A 228 -7.01 8.15 11.77
N PHE A 229 -6.18 7.40 11.06
CA PHE A 229 -6.54 6.14 10.41
C PHE A 229 -5.68 5.00 10.95
N PRO A 230 -6.27 3.81 11.21
CA PRO A 230 -5.57 2.74 11.88
C PRO A 230 -4.55 2.06 10.96
N MET A 231 -3.41 1.69 11.55
CA MET A 231 -2.42 0.79 10.99
C MET A 231 -2.29 -0.45 11.88
N PHE A 232 -2.83 -1.57 11.42
CA PHE A 232 -2.95 -2.78 12.24
C PHE A 232 -1.66 -3.58 12.36
N ASP A 233 -1.55 -4.34 13.44
CA ASP A 233 -0.32 -5.04 13.82
C ASP A 233 0.06 -6.19 12.88
N TRP A 234 -0.94 -6.86 12.31
CA TRP A 234 -0.83 -7.96 11.35
C TRP A 234 -0.54 -7.50 9.90
N ILE A 235 -0.38 -6.19 9.69
CA ILE A 235 0.06 -5.59 8.42
C ILE A 235 1.56 -5.28 8.52
N GLY A 236 2.33 -5.93 7.66
CA GLY A 236 3.75 -5.64 7.49
C GLY A 236 3.97 -4.37 6.67
N GLY A 237 5.03 -3.61 6.96
CA GLY A 237 5.30 -2.34 6.28
C GLY A 237 5.36 -2.49 4.74
N ARG A 238 6.11 -3.49 4.24
CA ARG A 238 6.25 -3.75 2.80
C ARG A 238 4.99 -4.28 2.10
N THR A 239 3.97 -4.66 2.85
CA THR A 239 2.69 -5.16 2.33
C THR A 239 1.51 -4.24 2.71
N SER A 240 1.80 -3.01 3.14
CA SER A 240 0.81 -2.09 3.68
C SER A 240 0.12 -1.18 2.66
N VAL A 241 0.54 -1.16 1.39
CA VAL A 241 -0.01 -0.24 0.38
C VAL A 241 -1.54 -0.34 0.19
N MET A 242 -2.11 -1.53 0.43
CA MET A 242 -3.57 -1.76 0.36
C MET A 242 -4.30 -1.51 1.69
N SER A 243 -3.63 -0.94 2.69
CA SER A 243 -4.26 -0.44 3.91
C SER A 243 -4.37 1.09 3.85
N ALA A 244 -4.78 1.72 4.96
CA ALA A 244 -4.76 3.17 5.11
C ALA A 244 -3.43 3.83 4.71
N VAL A 245 -2.31 3.10 4.76
CA VAL A 245 -0.99 3.60 4.33
C VAL A 245 -1.00 4.08 2.88
N GLY A 246 -1.52 3.28 1.95
CA GLY A 246 -1.60 3.67 0.54
C GLY A 246 -2.97 4.18 0.12
N LEU A 247 -4.05 3.57 0.63
CA LEU A 247 -5.41 3.88 0.19
C LEU A 247 -5.83 5.32 0.52
N LEU A 248 -5.39 5.88 1.65
CA LEU A 248 -5.71 7.27 1.99
C LEU A 248 -5.14 8.25 0.96
N SER A 249 -3.86 8.12 0.65
CA SER A 249 -3.18 8.97 -0.33
C SER A 249 -3.71 8.76 -1.74
N ALA A 250 -4.06 7.52 -2.11
CA ALA A 250 -4.67 7.20 -3.40
C ALA A 250 -6.06 7.83 -3.54
N ALA A 251 -6.93 7.68 -2.54
CA ALA A 251 -8.27 8.27 -2.55
C ALA A 251 -8.21 9.81 -2.60
N LEU A 252 -7.28 10.44 -1.88
CA LEU A 252 -7.08 11.89 -1.92
C LEU A 252 -6.60 12.40 -3.29
N GLN A 253 -5.83 11.60 -4.03
CA GLN A 253 -5.47 11.85 -5.43
C GLN A 253 -6.61 11.53 -6.41
N GLY A 254 -7.77 11.05 -5.95
CA GLY A 254 -8.90 10.70 -6.82
C GLY A 254 -8.79 9.32 -7.47
N ILE A 255 -7.79 8.51 -7.09
CA ILE A 255 -7.64 7.13 -7.57
C ILE A 255 -8.78 6.27 -6.98
N ASP A 256 -9.42 5.46 -7.82
CA ASP A 256 -10.46 4.51 -7.40
C ASP A 256 -9.85 3.35 -6.59
N ILE A 257 -9.91 3.48 -5.27
CA ILE A 257 -9.38 2.48 -4.34
C ILE A 257 -10.16 1.17 -4.34
N ASP A 258 -11.46 1.19 -4.68
CA ASP A 258 -12.27 -0.03 -4.72
C ASP A 258 -11.84 -0.88 -5.92
N SER A 259 -11.64 -0.25 -7.10
CA SER A 259 -11.09 -0.90 -8.29
C SER A 259 -9.65 -1.39 -8.07
N PHE A 260 -8.81 -0.61 -7.38
CA PHE A 260 -7.44 -1.03 -7.03
C PHE A 260 -7.44 -2.31 -6.18
N LEU A 261 -8.25 -2.35 -5.13
CA LEU A 261 -8.38 -3.55 -4.28
C LEU A 261 -9.00 -4.72 -5.06
N ALA A 262 -10.00 -4.48 -5.91
CA ALA A 262 -10.64 -5.51 -6.71
C ALA A 262 -9.67 -6.18 -7.70
N GLY A 263 -8.78 -5.40 -8.34
CA GLY A 263 -7.74 -5.93 -9.23
C GLY A 263 -6.75 -6.84 -8.47
N ALA A 264 -6.31 -6.41 -7.29
CA ALA A 264 -5.44 -7.23 -6.44
C ALA A 264 -6.15 -8.51 -5.95
N ALA A 265 -7.42 -8.43 -5.57
CA ALA A 265 -8.23 -9.57 -5.18
C ALA A 265 -8.44 -10.57 -6.33
N ALA A 266 -8.54 -10.06 -7.56
CA ALA A 266 -8.67 -10.91 -8.75
C ALA A 266 -7.40 -11.70 -9.02
N MET A 267 -6.22 -11.09 -8.87
CA MET A 267 -4.95 -11.81 -8.94
C MET A 267 -4.82 -12.87 -7.83
N ASP A 268 -5.29 -12.59 -6.62
CA ASP A 268 -5.30 -13.59 -5.54
C ASP A 268 -6.15 -14.82 -5.90
N ARG A 269 -7.31 -14.64 -6.56
CA ARG A 269 -8.15 -15.79 -6.97
C ARG A 269 -7.39 -16.74 -7.89
N HIS A 270 -6.65 -16.20 -8.86
CA HIS A 270 -5.82 -16.99 -9.76
C HIS A 270 -4.63 -17.63 -9.03
N THR A 271 -3.97 -16.89 -8.13
CA THR A 271 -2.78 -17.39 -7.41
C THR A 271 -3.11 -18.29 -6.21
N ARG A 272 -4.39 -18.47 -5.87
CA ARG A 272 -4.88 -19.50 -4.95
C ARG A 272 -5.12 -20.86 -5.61
N VAL A 273 -5.18 -20.93 -6.95
CA VAL A 273 -5.36 -22.21 -7.67
C VAL A 273 -4.11 -23.09 -7.46
N PRO A 274 -4.24 -24.31 -6.89
CA PRO A 274 -3.10 -25.14 -6.51
C PRO A 274 -2.52 -25.95 -7.70
N GLU A 275 -2.37 -25.30 -8.84
CA GLU A 275 -1.83 -25.90 -10.06
C GLU A 275 -0.66 -25.03 -10.58
N MET A 276 0.54 -25.63 -10.68
CA MET A 276 1.76 -24.88 -10.97
C MET A 276 1.70 -24.08 -12.28
N LYS A 277 1.12 -24.65 -13.34
CA LYS A 277 1.15 -24.05 -14.68
C LYS A 277 0.10 -22.95 -14.88
N SER A 278 -1.00 -23.00 -14.14
CA SER A 278 -2.05 -21.97 -14.19
C SER A 278 -1.89 -20.89 -13.12
N ASN A 279 -0.87 -21.00 -12.26
CA ASN A 279 -0.63 -20.09 -11.15
C ASN A 279 0.61 -19.20 -11.39
N ALA A 280 0.37 -17.92 -11.64
CA ALA A 280 1.39 -16.92 -11.97
C ALA A 280 2.44 -16.77 -10.86
N ALA A 281 2.01 -16.69 -9.60
CA ALA A 281 2.93 -16.55 -8.47
C ALA A 281 3.82 -17.80 -8.33
N MET A 282 3.25 -18.99 -8.49
CA MET A 282 4.00 -20.25 -8.47
C MET A 282 4.98 -20.34 -9.63
N LEU A 283 4.56 -19.99 -10.86
CA LEU A 283 5.47 -19.96 -12.01
C LEU A 283 6.67 -19.04 -11.75
N LEU A 284 6.44 -17.80 -11.32
CA LEU A 284 7.51 -16.85 -11.02
C LEU A 284 8.43 -17.36 -9.90
N ALA A 285 7.87 -17.94 -8.83
CA ALA A 285 8.65 -18.51 -7.74
C ALA A 285 9.52 -19.70 -8.19
N LEU A 286 8.97 -20.60 -9.01
CA LEU A 286 9.72 -21.73 -9.58
C LEU A 286 10.82 -21.27 -10.53
N MET A 287 10.56 -20.23 -11.33
CA MET A 287 11.55 -19.68 -12.25
C MET A 287 12.68 -18.96 -11.52
N TRP A 288 12.40 -18.31 -10.39
CA TRP A 288 13.42 -17.74 -9.53
C TRP A 288 14.22 -18.81 -8.78
N HIS A 289 13.58 -19.93 -8.42
CA HIS A 289 14.24 -21.04 -7.75
C HIS A 289 15.21 -21.82 -8.65
N TYR A 290 14.93 -21.89 -9.96
CA TYR A 290 15.73 -22.61 -10.95
C TYR A 290 17.06 -21.90 -11.25
#